data_AF-A0A958G4S6-F1
#
_entry.id   AF-A0A958G4S6-F1
#
_cell.length_a   1.000
_cell.length_b   1.000
_cell.length_c   1.000
_cell.angle_alpha   90.00
_cell.angle_beta   90.00
_cell.angle_gamma   90.00
#
_symmetry.space_group_name_H-M   'P 1'
#
loop_
_entity.id
_entity.type
_entity.pdbx_description
1 polymer ?
#
loop_
_entity_poly.entity_id
_entity_poly.type
_entity_poly.pdbx_seq_one_letter_code
_entity_poly.pdbx_strand_id
1 'polypeptide(L)' 'MGMAVKTLFAGVTQPGVHQVEWDGTNEFGQQMTSGIYFVRLQAGHFNQTRKMILLR' A
#
# COMPACT_ATOMS: atom_id res chain seq x y z
N MET A 1 15.20 -2.38 8.62
CA MET A 1 14.83 -2.62 7.20
C MET A 1 13.38 -3.07 7.17
N GLY A 2 12.57 -2.57 6.24
CA GLY A 2 11.18 -3.03 6.07
C GLY A 2 11.09 -4.14 5.03
N MET A 3 10.05 -4.96 5.09
CA MET A 3 9.73 -5.95 4.06
C MET A 3 8.59 -5.43 3.17
N ALA A 4 8.71 -5.64 1.86
CA ALA A 4 7.60 -5.38 0.95
C ALA A 4 6.48 -6.39 1.23
N VAL A 5 5.27 -5.90 1.45
CA VAL A 5 4.11 -6.75 1.80
C VAL A 5 3.27 -7.05 0.57
N LYS A 6 2.88 -6.01 -0.17
CA LYS A 6 2.04 -6.10 -1.37
C LYS A 6 2.18 -4.84 -2.22
N THR A 7 2.28 -5.01 -3.53
CA THR A 7 2.09 -3.90 -4.49
C THR A 7 0.59 -3.69 -4.72
N LEU A 8 0.04 -2.55 -4.29
CA LEU A 8 -1.39 -2.27 -4.42
C LEU A 8 -1.78 -1.74 -5.80
N PHE A 9 -0.86 -1.04 -6.46
CA PHE A 9 -1.03 -0.51 -7.81
C PHE A 9 0.35 -0.35 -8.48
N ALA A 10 0.43 -0.71 -9.76
CA ALA A 10 1.59 -0.49 -10.61
C ALA A 10 1.13 -0.05 -11.99
N GLY A 11 1.68 1.06 -12.48
CA GLY A 11 1.36 1.61 -13.80
C GLY A 11 1.20 3.12 -13.80
N VAL A 12 0.66 3.63 -14.91
CA VAL A 12 0.37 5.06 -15.11
C VAL A 12 -1.13 5.25 -15.09
N THR A 13 -1.62 6.26 -14.38
CA THR A 13 -3.02 6.68 -14.40
C THR A 13 -3.15 8.06 -15.01
N GLN A 14 -4.35 8.37 -15.51
CA GLN A 14 -4.68 9.72 -15.94
C GLN A 14 -4.82 10.64 -14.73
N PRO A 15 -4.60 11.96 -14.88
CA PRO A 15 -4.84 12.92 -13.81
C PRO A 15 -6.28 12.81 -13.26
N GLY A 16 -6.42 12.81 -11.93
CA GLY A 16 -7.71 12.65 -11.28
C GLY A 16 -7.58 12.09 -9.87
N VAL A 17 -8.73 11.85 -9.24
CA VAL A 17 -8.80 11.21 -7.92
C VAL A 17 -8.85 9.70 -8.12
N HIS A 18 -7.96 8.99 -7.44
CA HIS A 18 -7.88 7.53 -7.45
C HIS A 18 -7.93 7.01 -6.01
N GLN A 19 -8.63 5.91 -5.80
CA GLN A 19 -8.70 5.21 -4.52
C GLN A 19 -8.12 3.82 -4.67
N VAL A 20 -7.29 3.44 -3.72
CA VAL A 20 -6.68 2.11 -3.63
C VAL A 20 -6.85 1.64 -2.19
N GLU A 21 -7.35 0.42 -2.01
CA GLU A 21 -7.59 -0.18 -0.71
C GLU A 21 -6.70 -1.41 -0.54
N TRP A 22 -6.19 -1.59 0.67
CA TRP A 22 -5.44 -2.78 1.03
C TRP A 22 -6.33 -3.67 1.91
N ASP A 23 -6.50 -4.91 1.47
CA ASP A 23 -7.32 -5.95 2.11
C ASP A 23 -6.62 -6.65 3.30
N GLY A 24 -5.44 -6.17 3.73
CA GLY A 24 -4.70 -6.79 4.81
C GLY A 24 -3.99 -8.08 4.42
N THR A 25 -3.81 -8.38 3.13
CA THR A 25 -3.08 -9.58 2.66
C THR A 25 -1.72 -9.25 2.03
N ASN A 26 -0.82 -10.24 1.94
CA ASN A 26 0.44 -10.11 1.19
C ASN A 26 0.25 -10.43 -0.31
N GLU A 27 1.34 -10.42 -1.09
CA GLU A 27 1.33 -10.77 -2.53
C GLU A 27 0.81 -12.20 -2.83
N PHE A 28 0.84 -13.09 -1.85
CA PHE A 28 0.34 -14.47 -1.96
C PHE A 28 -1.11 -14.64 -1.49
N GLY A 29 -1.80 -13.53 -1.17
CA GLY A 29 -3.17 -13.57 -0.65
C GLY A 29 -3.28 -14.04 0.81
N GLN A 30 -2.16 -14.21 1.51
CA GLN A 30 -2.16 -14.61 2.92
C GLN A 30 -2.47 -13.41 3.80
N GLN A 31 -3.38 -13.57 4.76
CA GLN A 31 -3.69 -12.50 5.71
C GLN A 31 -2.46 -12.14 6.55
N MET A 32 -2.25 -10.85 6.75
CA MET A 32 -1.17 -10.27 7.56
C MET A 32 -1.62 -9.98 8.98
N THR A 33 -0.72 -10.13 9.95
CA THR A 33 -1.02 -9.96 11.38
C THR A 33 -1.42 -8.53 11.72
N SER A 34 -2.17 -8.34 12.80
CA SER A 34 -2.41 -6.99 13.33
C SER A 34 -1.10 -6.28 13.61
N GLY A 35 -1.01 -5.00 13.25
CA GLY A 35 0.25 -4.28 13.38
C GLY A 35 0.30 -2.97 12.60
N ILE A 36 1.47 -2.34 12.64
CA ILE A 36 1.75 -1.10 11.91
C ILE A 36 2.32 -1.45 10.55
N TYR A 37 1.71 -0.85 9.51
CA TYR A 37 2.16 -0.97 8.13
C TYR A 37 2.44 0.43 7.57
N PHE A 38 3.32 0.49 6.58
CA PHE A 38 3.61 1.71 5.85
C PHE A 38 3.26 1.52 4.38
N VAL A 39 2.44 2.41 3.84
CA VAL A 39 2.17 2.49 2.40
C VAL A 39 2.95 3.64 1.81
N ARG A 40 3.57 3.40 0.66
CA ARG A 40 4.30 4.42 -0.11
C ARG A 40 3.63 4.59 -1.46
N LEU A 41 3.30 5.83 -1.81
CA LEU A 41 2.80 6.23 -3.11
C LEU A 41 3.88 7.06 -3.82
N GLN A 42 4.24 6.66 -5.03
CA GLN A 42 5.18 7.39 -5.89
C GLN A 42 4.50 7.68 -7.23
N ALA A 43 4.44 8.96 -7.62
CA ALA A 43 3.85 9.40 -8.87
C ALA A 43 4.65 10.60 -9.43
N GLY A 44 5.54 10.35 -10.40
CA GLY A 44 6.46 11.38 -10.89
C GLY A 44 7.29 11.98 -9.74
N HIS A 45 7.12 13.27 -9.47
CA HIS A 45 7.82 13.99 -8.40
C HIS A 45 7.09 13.89 -7.04
N PHE A 46 5.88 13.34 -7.01
CA PHE A 46 5.12 13.11 -5.80
C PHE A 46 5.58 11.83 -5.11
N ASN A 47 5.93 11.93 -3.82
CA ASN A 47 6.24 10.80 -2.98
C ASN A 47 5.61 11.03 -1.61
N GLN A 48 4.71 10.13 -1.20
CA GLN A 48 4.04 10.20 0.09
C GLN A 48 4.11 8.84 0.76
N THR A 49 4.42 8.83 2.05
CA THR A 49 4.32 7.64 2.90
C THR A 49 3.26 7.87 3.96
N ARG A 50 2.40 6.88 4.19
CA ARG A 50 1.39 6.91 5.26
C ARG A 50 1.56 5.70 6.15
N LYS A 51 1.40 5.93 7.46
CA LYS A 51 1.30 4.87 8.47
C LYS A 51 -0.14 4.36 8.52
N MET A 52 -0.30 3.05 8.56
CA MET A 52 -1.58 2.36 8.70
C MET A 52 -1.52 1.41 9.89
N ILE A 53 -2.67 1.15 10.51
CA ILE A 53 -2.81 0.15 11.56
C ILE A 53 -3.79 -0.90 11.03
N LEU A 54 -3.32 -2.13 10.91
CA LEU A 54 -4.17 -3.27 10.62
C LEU A 54 -4.68 -3.82 11.94
N LEU A 55 -5.99 -3.85 12.10
CA LEU A 55 -6.68 -4.52 13.21
C LEU A 55 -7.34 -5.79 12.66
N ARG A 56 -7.31 -6.86 13.45
CA ARG A 56 -8.06 -8.09 13.20
C ARG A 56 -9.03 -8.32 14.34
#